data_AF-A0A0B4GSW7-F1
#
_entry.id   AF-A0A0B4GSW7-F1
#
_cell.length_a   1.000
_cell.length_b   1.000
_cell.length_c   1.000
_cell.angle_alpha   90.00
_cell.angle_beta   90.00
_cell.angle_gamma   90.00
#
_symmetry.space_group_name_H-M   'P 1'
#
loop_
_entity.id
_entity.type
_entity.pdbx_description
1 polymer ?
#
loop_
_entity_poly.entity_id
_entity_poly.type
_entity_poly.pdbx_seq_one_letter_code
_entity_poly.pdbx_strand_id
1 'polypeptide(L)'
;MTSHHRLWTFTARGPPSSVLAFTSGPAPTLPPRLPLPRDSPTPEEWILVKVAFAGLNVGAIFQMTLIPALLRADTCTPEMDLSGTVTDTWHPDADAAGSRFADAAGCLLTGMTAAQLVADAALKPGQGVLVVAASGGIGTMVVQMARKAVGAAGRVVGVCSGANADTVRGLGADDVVDYTLHDDLAAYLGDAFASAPFDAVVDTLGFQALYARSPLYLVPGGVYCSVGIKPPSFGVPDFLRAVVQMKLNEWWPVARWLGGVGRPWKGASMMSPTREDRESIVGMLARGELRVVRDSVWAFADADKAYEKLGGRHARGKVLVRVDGGVGDDEC
;
A
#
# COMPACT_ATOMS: atom_id res chain seq x y z
N MET A 1 -17.78 6.26 34.42
CA MET A 1 -16.38 5.89 34.13
C MET A 1 -15.93 6.72 32.94
N THR A 2 -14.88 7.54 33.08
CA THR A 2 -14.29 8.24 31.94
C THR A 2 -13.67 7.21 31.00
N SER A 3 -14.11 7.19 29.73
CA SER A 3 -13.50 6.31 28.72
C SER A 3 -12.05 6.75 28.48
N HIS A 4 -11.13 5.79 28.42
CA HIS A 4 -9.71 6.04 28.13
C HIS A 4 -9.36 5.47 26.76
N HIS A 5 -8.56 6.19 25.99
CA HIS A 5 -7.95 5.66 24.77
C HIS A 5 -6.54 5.12 25.07
N ARG A 6 -6.08 4.22 24.21
CA ARG A 6 -4.71 3.72 24.15
C ARG A 6 -4.16 3.99 22.77
N LEU A 7 -2.95 4.50 22.67
CA LEU A 7 -2.32 4.88 21.42
C LEU A 7 -0.87 4.42 21.42
N TRP A 8 -0.38 4.11 20.23
CA TRP A 8 1.04 4.17 19.95
C TRP A 8 1.34 5.54 19.38
N THR A 9 2.39 6.18 19.89
CA THR A 9 2.77 7.52 19.46
C THR A 9 4.27 7.63 19.28
N PHE A 10 4.70 8.61 18.48
CA PHE A 10 6.10 8.97 18.35
C PHE A 10 6.25 10.49 18.35
N THR A 11 7.37 10.96 18.91
CA THR A 11 7.72 12.38 18.99
C THR A 11 9.03 12.71 18.27
N ALA A 12 9.88 11.71 18.04
CA ALA A 12 11.17 11.83 17.36
C ALA A 12 11.22 10.99 16.08
N ARG A 13 12.21 11.26 15.21
CA ARG A 13 12.45 10.43 14.03
C ARG A 13 13.29 9.22 14.38
N GLY A 14 12.98 8.08 13.76
CA GLY A 14 13.76 6.85 13.91
C GLY A 14 12.97 5.62 13.46
N PRO A 15 13.62 4.44 13.48
CA PRO A 15 12.92 3.19 13.23
C PRO A 15 11.79 2.97 14.25
N PRO A 16 10.69 2.30 13.89
CA PRO A 16 9.52 2.11 14.77
C PRO A 16 9.89 1.59 16.15
N SER A 17 10.80 0.61 16.22
CA SER A 17 11.28 -0.02 17.46
C SER A 17 12.00 0.95 18.41
N SER A 18 12.51 2.10 17.95
CA SER A 18 13.20 3.07 18.81
C SER A 18 12.35 4.30 19.16
N VAL A 19 11.27 4.56 18.45
CA VAL A 19 10.50 5.81 18.60
C VAL A 19 9.05 5.62 19.00
N LEU A 20 8.49 4.42 18.81
CA LEU A 20 7.13 4.13 19.23
C LEU A 20 7.07 3.97 20.74
N ALA A 21 6.16 4.72 21.35
CA ALA A 21 5.86 4.65 22.76
C ALA A 21 4.36 4.50 22.97
N PHE A 22 4.00 3.61 23.89
CA PHE A 22 2.62 3.45 24.34
C PHE A 22 2.21 4.65 25.20
N THR A 23 1.07 5.25 24.86
CA THR A 23 0.45 6.32 25.63
C THR A 23 -1.02 6.01 25.87
N SER A 24 -1.56 6.56 26.96
CA SER A 24 -2.98 6.46 27.28
C SER A 24 -3.49 7.80 27.80
N GLY A 25 -4.72 8.13 27.47
CA GLY A 25 -5.32 9.41 27.85
C GLY A 25 -6.84 9.33 27.89
N PRO A 26 -7.52 10.44 28.23
CA PRO A 26 -8.97 10.52 28.13
C PRO A 26 -9.40 10.35 26.68
N ALA A 27 -10.44 9.55 26.41
CA ALA A 27 -10.96 9.36 25.07
C ALA A 27 -11.24 10.70 24.38
N PRO A 28 -10.95 10.82 23.06
CA PRO A 28 -11.33 12.01 22.32
C PRO A 28 -12.85 12.19 22.36
N THR A 29 -13.29 13.44 22.41
CA THR A 29 -14.69 13.84 22.45
C THR A 29 -15.01 14.73 21.25
N LEU A 30 -16.27 14.77 20.85
CA LEU A 30 -16.78 15.81 19.96
C LEU A 30 -17.55 16.87 20.79
N PRO A 31 -17.41 18.17 20.48
CA PRO A 31 -16.47 18.75 19.52
C PRO A 31 -15.01 18.50 19.92
N PRO A 32 -14.07 18.46 18.94
CA PRO A 32 -12.67 18.23 19.24
C PRO A 32 -12.11 19.35 20.13
N ARG A 33 -11.21 18.98 21.04
CA ARG A 33 -10.59 19.94 21.96
C ARG A 33 -9.65 20.88 21.20
N LEU A 34 -9.82 22.18 21.43
CA LEU A 34 -8.94 23.21 20.89
C LEU A 34 -7.74 23.48 21.82
N PRO A 35 -6.58 23.87 21.27
CA PRO A 35 -6.28 24.00 19.85
C PRO A 35 -6.10 22.64 19.16
N LEU A 36 -6.53 22.53 17.91
CA LEU A 36 -6.23 21.36 17.08
C LEU A 36 -4.71 21.25 16.83
N PRO A 37 -4.17 20.04 16.60
CA PRO A 37 -2.82 19.87 16.08
C PRO A 37 -2.59 20.74 14.84
N ARG A 38 -1.37 21.28 14.71
CA ARG A 38 -0.98 22.25 13.65
C ARG A 38 -1.27 21.77 12.23
N ASP A 39 -1.24 20.47 12.00
CA ASP A 39 -1.42 19.78 10.72
C ASP A 39 -2.84 19.23 10.53
N SER A 40 -3.78 19.57 11.43
CA SER A 40 -5.16 19.09 11.33
C SER A 40 -5.87 19.70 10.12
N PRO A 41 -6.61 18.90 9.34
CA PRO A 41 -7.51 19.43 8.33
C PRO A 41 -8.66 20.22 8.98
N THR A 42 -9.34 21.03 8.18
CA THR A 42 -10.60 21.70 8.56
C THR A 42 -11.77 21.03 7.82
N PRO A 43 -12.27 19.87 8.31
CA PRO A 43 -13.34 19.16 7.64
C PRO A 43 -14.70 19.79 7.93
N GLU A 44 -15.66 19.56 7.03
CA GLU A 44 -17.08 19.93 7.19
C GLU A 44 -17.80 19.05 8.23
N GLU A 45 -17.27 17.86 8.52
CA GLU A 45 -17.79 16.89 9.49
C GLU A 45 -16.65 16.22 10.25
N TRP A 46 -16.88 15.99 11.54
CA TRP A 46 -16.02 15.19 12.40
C TRP A 46 -16.74 13.93 12.81
N ILE A 47 -16.04 12.80 12.76
CA ILE A 47 -16.53 11.52 13.27
C ILE A 47 -15.58 10.99 14.34
N LEU A 48 -16.13 10.33 15.34
CA LEU A 48 -15.38 9.59 16.33
C LEU A 48 -15.53 8.10 16.04
N VAL A 49 -14.41 7.40 15.83
CA VAL A 49 -14.40 5.97 15.50
C VAL A 49 -13.80 5.17 16.64
N LYS A 50 -14.54 4.16 17.10
CA LYS A 50 -13.98 3.09 17.94
C LYS A 50 -13.24 2.11 17.02
N VAL A 51 -11.91 2.21 17.00
CA VAL A 51 -11.06 1.41 16.13
C VAL A 51 -11.01 -0.04 16.60
N ALA A 52 -11.36 -0.96 15.70
CA ALA A 52 -11.26 -2.40 15.89
C ALA A 52 -9.88 -2.93 15.49
N PHE A 53 -9.44 -2.62 14.25
CA PHE A 53 -8.11 -2.98 13.75
C PHE A 53 -7.44 -1.79 13.05
N ALA A 54 -6.12 -1.72 13.13
CA ALA A 54 -5.28 -0.85 12.32
C ALA A 54 -4.46 -1.69 11.33
N GLY A 55 -4.43 -1.28 10.06
CA GLY A 55 -3.70 -1.98 9.02
C GLY A 55 -2.33 -1.35 8.79
N LEU A 56 -1.24 -2.04 9.12
CA LEU A 56 0.08 -1.44 9.06
C LEU A 56 0.54 -1.15 7.62
N ASN A 57 1.28 -0.05 7.45
CA ASN A 57 1.74 0.42 6.15
C ASN A 57 3.21 0.85 6.16
N VAL A 58 3.94 0.56 5.07
CA VAL A 58 5.33 1.04 4.89
C VAL A 58 5.39 2.58 4.92
N GLY A 59 4.29 3.24 4.50
CA GLY A 59 4.09 4.68 4.66
C GLY A 59 4.27 5.18 6.09
N ALA A 60 3.82 4.43 7.10
CA ALA A 60 4.01 4.82 8.50
C ALA A 60 5.49 4.75 8.92
N ILE A 61 6.26 3.79 8.38
CA ILE A 61 7.71 3.73 8.59
C ILE A 61 8.37 4.98 7.98
N PHE A 62 8.00 5.37 6.76
CA PHE A 62 8.49 6.61 6.15
C PHE A 62 8.13 7.85 6.98
N GLN A 63 6.91 7.92 7.53
CA GLN A 63 6.47 9.02 8.39
C GLN A 63 7.33 9.13 9.65
N MET A 64 7.63 7.99 10.29
CA MET A 64 8.47 7.93 11.49
C MET A 64 9.95 8.23 11.19
N THR A 65 10.49 7.82 10.04
CA THR A 65 11.93 7.95 9.78
C THR A 65 12.33 9.22 9.03
N LEU A 66 11.48 9.73 8.12
CA LEU A 66 11.85 10.80 7.19
C LEU A 66 11.29 12.16 7.60
N ILE A 67 10.01 12.22 7.99
CA ILE A 67 9.29 13.49 8.18
C ILE A 67 9.83 14.24 9.41
N PRO A 68 10.47 15.41 9.24
CA PRO A 68 11.01 16.21 10.33
C PRO A 68 9.91 16.69 11.29
N ALA A 69 10.22 16.82 12.57
CA ALA A 69 9.29 17.30 13.60
C ALA A 69 8.69 18.68 13.26
N LEU A 70 9.42 19.53 12.53
CA LEU A 70 8.91 20.85 12.10
C LEU A 70 7.76 20.77 11.07
N LEU A 71 7.55 19.62 10.41
CA LEU A 71 6.51 19.41 9.38
C LEU A 71 5.32 18.55 9.85
N ARG A 72 5.25 18.19 11.13
CA ARG A 72 4.18 17.35 11.70
C ARG A 72 3.79 17.81 13.10
N ALA A 73 2.72 17.30 13.68
CA ALA A 73 2.44 17.49 15.11
C ALA A 73 3.61 17.01 16.01
N ASP A 74 3.72 17.57 17.21
CA ASP A 74 4.78 17.21 18.18
C ASP A 74 4.66 15.74 18.60
N THR A 75 3.42 15.28 18.84
CA THR A 75 3.08 13.88 19.09
C THR A 75 2.21 13.38 17.95
N CYS A 76 2.65 12.32 17.28
CA CYS A 76 1.92 11.70 16.18
C CYS A 76 1.52 10.28 16.52
N THR A 77 0.30 9.89 16.15
CA THR A 77 -0.12 8.49 16.07
C THR A 77 0.18 8.00 14.66
N PRO A 78 0.88 6.87 14.48
CA PRO A 78 1.14 6.34 13.16
C PRO A 78 -0.12 5.68 12.56
N GLU A 79 -0.01 5.26 11.31
CA GLU A 79 -1.03 4.58 10.50
C GLU A 79 -2.08 5.46 9.83
N MET A 80 -2.53 4.93 8.68
CA MET A 80 -3.43 5.59 7.73
C MET A 80 -4.62 4.69 7.35
N ASP A 81 -4.61 3.42 7.77
CA ASP A 81 -5.70 2.48 7.54
C ASP A 81 -6.23 1.96 8.88
N LEU A 82 -7.56 2.02 9.04
CA LEU A 82 -8.25 1.47 10.20
C LEU A 82 -9.57 0.81 9.80
N SER A 83 -10.08 -0.03 10.68
CA SER A 83 -11.46 -0.51 10.70
C SER A 83 -12.09 -0.22 12.06
N GLY A 84 -13.41 -0.05 12.11
CA GLY A 84 -14.09 0.26 13.36
C GLY A 84 -15.51 0.78 13.17
N THR A 85 -16.11 1.19 14.28
CA THR A 85 -17.49 1.68 14.31
C THR A 85 -17.51 3.16 14.64
N VAL A 86 -18.30 3.95 13.90
CA VAL A 86 -18.57 5.35 14.26
C VAL A 86 -19.40 5.39 15.54
N THR A 87 -18.88 6.03 16.57
CA THR A 87 -19.54 6.18 17.88
C THR A 87 -20.14 7.55 18.10
N ASP A 88 -19.65 8.57 17.39
CA ASP A 88 -20.15 9.94 17.50
C ASP A 88 -19.87 10.74 16.23
N THR A 89 -20.65 11.80 15.97
CA THR A 89 -20.54 12.67 14.78
C THR A 89 -20.81 14.13 15.16
N TRP A 90 -20.07 15.07 14.61
CA TRP A 90 -20.24 16.50 14.91
C TRP A 90 -19.92 17.37 13.70
N HIS A 91 -20.74 18.38 13.45
CA HIS A 91 -20.52 19.40 12.44
C HIS A 91 -20.35 20.76 13.11
N PRO A 92 -19.37 21.57 12.67
CA PRO A 92 -19.14 22.90 13.23
C PRO A 92 -20.33 23.87 13.01
N ASP A 93 -21.12 23.66 11.97
CA ASP A 93 -22.20 24.56 11.55
C ASP A 93 -23.62 23.97 11.67
N ALA A 94 -23.79 22.76 12.24
CA ALA A 94 -25.11 22.10 12.26
C ALA A 94 -25.78 22.12 13.63
N ASP A 95 -26.98 22.71 13.68
CA ASP A 95 -28.05 22.27 14.55
C ASP A 95 -28.50 20.85 14.12
N ALA A 96 -27.83 19.84 14.70
CA ALA A 96 -28.16 18.41 14.76
C ALA A 96 -29.05 17.78 13.65
N ALA A 97 -28.46 16.91 12.81
CA ALA A 97 -28.98 15.57 12.49
C ALA A 97 -27.91 14.75 11.74
N GLY A 98 -27.52 13.63 12.33
CA GLY A 98 -26.39 12.81 11.90
C GLY A 98 -26.63 11.99 10.64
N SER A 99 -25.53 11.75 9.92
CA SER A 99 -25.41 10.63 8.99
C SER A 99 -24.45 9.61 9.60
N ARG A 100 -24.84 8.33 9.65
CA ARG A 100 -23.97 7.24 10.10
C ARG A 100 -23.41 6.54 8.86
N PHE A 101 -22.12 6.72 8.59
CA PHE A 101 -21.38 5.87 7.69
C PHE A 101 -20.57 4.85 8.51
N ALA A 102 -20.69 3.57 8.20
CA ALA A 102 -19.85 2.51 8.73
C ALA A 102 -19.35 1.68 7.54
N ASP A 103 -18.03 1.58 7.44
CA ASP A 103 -17.23 0.42 7.00
C ASP A 103 -15.83 0.95 6.70
N ALA A 104 -14.96 0.89 7.71
CA ALA A 104 -13.59 1.33 7.57
C ALA A 104 -12.75 0.12 7.12
N ALA A 105 -12.30 0.16 5.86
CA ALA A 105 -11.49 -0.91 5.28
C ALA A 105 -10.02 -0.69 5.66
N GLY A 106 -9.48 -1.58 6.51
CA GLY A 106 -8.06 -1.59 6.91
C GLY A 106 -7.05 -1.86 5.79
N CYS A 107 -7.45 -1.71 4.52
CA CYS A 107 -6.66 -1.94 3.31
C CYS A 107 -6.85 -0.85 2.24
N LEU A 108 -7.52 0.27 2.57
CA LEU A 108 -7.83 1.32 1.60
C LEU A 108 -6.59 1.88 0.95
N LEU A 109 -5.53 2.17 1.71
CA LEU A 109 -4.30 2.70 1.14
C LEU A 109 -3.69 1.75 0.09
N THR A 110 -3.57 0.47 0.46
CA THR A 110 -3.04 -0.56 -0.44
C THR A 110 -3.94 -0.80 -1.66
N GLY A 111 -5.26 -0.74 -1.49
CA GLY A 111 -6.25 -0.89 -2.55
C GLY A 111 -6.21 0.27 -3.54
N MET A 112 -6.15 1.51 -3.06
CA MET A 112 -6.03 2.71 -3.90
C MET A 112 -4.71 2.69 -4.70
N THR A 113 -3.61 2.30 -4.06
CA THR A 113 -2.31 2.18 -4.75
C THR A 113 -2.39 1.14 -5.87
N ALA A 114 -3.00 -0.02 -5.60
CA ALA A 114 -3.18 -1.08 -6.59
C ALA A 114 -4.06 -0.62 -7.76
N ALA A 115 -5.18 0.06 -7.48
CA ALA A 115 -6.07 0.58 -8.52
C ALA A 115 -5.37 1.61 -9.40
N GLN A 116 -4.61 2.54 -8.82
CA GLN A 116 -3.83 3.51 -9.59
C GLN A 116 -2.83 2.82 -10.51
N LEU A 117 -2.07 1.85 -10.00
CA LEU A 117 -1.09 1.12 -10.81
C LEU A 117 -1.73 0.36 -11.97
N VAL A 118 -2.86 -0.29 -11.74
CA VAL A 118 -3.60 -1.01 -12.78
C VAL A 118 -4.21 -0.06 -13.80
N ALA A 119 -4.71 1.09 -13.36
CA ALA A 119 -5.19 2.15 -14.25
C ALA A 119 -4.05 2.72 -15.11
N ASP A 120 -2.89 3.00 -14.51
CA ASP A 120 -1.71 3.51 -15.21
C ASP A 120 -1.14 2.52 -16.23
N ALA A 121 -1.25 1.23 -15.93
CA ALA A 121 -0.89 0.14 -16.82
C ALA A 121 -1.84 0.03 -18.02
N ALA A 122 -3.03 0.62 -17.93
CA ALA A 122 -4.05 0.67 -18.99
C ALA A 122 -4.32 -0.71 -19.61
N LEU A 123 -4.41 -1.73 -18.74
CA LEU A 123 -4.57 -3.13 -19.13
C LEU A 123 -5.83 -3.32 -19.98
N LYS A 124 -5.70 -4.12 -21.04
CA LYS A 124 -6.78 -4.47 -21.96
C LYS A 124 -7.08 -5.98 -21.90
N PRO A 125 -8.31 -6.39 -22.24
CA PRO A 125 -8.63 -7.80 -22.38
C PRO A 125 -7.64 -8.54 -23.29
N GLY A 126 -7.22 -9.73 -22.88
CA GLY A 126 -6.30 -10.58 -23.63
C GLY A 126 -4.80 -10.29 -23.42
N GLN A 127 -4.43 -9.22 -22.71
CA GLN A 127 -3.03 -8.88 -22.51
C GLN A 127 -2.32 -9.75 -21.47
N GLY A 128 -1.00 -9.85 -21.60
CA GLY A 128 -0.10 -10.45 -20.62
C GLY A 128 0.46 -9.40 -19.66
N VAL A 129 0.33 -9.62 -18.36
CA VAL A 129 0.84 -8.72 -17.31
C VAL A 129 1.72 -9.46 -16.31
N LEU A 130 2.85 -8.85 -15.98
CA LEU A 130 3.76 -9.30 -14.91
C LEU A 130 3.52 -8.47 -13.64
N VAL A 131 3.25 -9.12 -12.52
CA VAL A 131 3.06 -8.46 -11.21
C VAL A 131 4.25 -8.77 -10.30
N VAL A 132 5.08 -7.77 -10.00
CA VAL A 132 6.27 -7.93 -9.14
C VAL A 132 5.91 -7.73 -7.68
N ALA A 133 6.44 -8.60 -6.81
CA ALA A 133 6.06 -8.71 -5.40
C ALA A 133 4.56 -9.02 -5.20
N ALA A 134 4.04 -9.96 -6.00
CA ALA A 134 2.64 -10.32 -6.11
C ALA A 134 2.00 -10.80 -4.79
N SER A 135 2.78 -11.26 -3.82
CA SER A 135 2.29 -11.72 -2.51
C SER A 135 2.26 -10.65 -1.42
N GLY A 136 2.71 -9.42 -1.70
CA GLY A 136 2.68 -8.31 -0.73
C GLY A 136 1.32 -7.61 -0.66
N GLY A 137 1.13 -6.72 0.32
CA GLY A 137 -0.17 -6.05 0.55
C GLY A 137 -0.76 -5.30 -0.66
N ILE A 138 0.08 -4.67 -1.49
CA ILE A 138 -0.37 -4.06 -2.77
C ILE A 138 -0.46 -5.14 -3.87
N GLY A 139 0.55 -6.02 -3.96
CA GLY A 139 0.62 -7.08 -4.96
C GLY A 139 -0.61 -7.99 -4.99
N THR A 140 -1.13 -8.39 -3.83
CA THR A 140 -2.31 -9.26 -3.75
C THR A 140 -3.57 -8.58 -4.28
N MET A 141 -3.67 -7.25 -4.18
CA MET A 141 -4.76 -6.48 -4.76
C MET A 141 -4.57 -6.30 -6.27
N VAL A 142 -3.33 -6.02 -6.70
CA VAL A 142 -2.97 -5.89 -8.12
C VAL A 142 -3.27 -7.17 -8.89
N VAL A 143 -2.94 -8.37 -8.37
CA VAL A 143 -3.22 -9.64 -9.07
C VAL A 143 -4.71 -9.79 -9.40
N GLN A 144 -5.59 -9.52 -8.43
CA GLN A 144 -7.04 -9.63 -8.59
C GLN A 144 -7.58 -8.60 -9.60
N MET A 145 -7.14 -7.34 -9.46
CA MET A 145 -7.56 -6.25 -10.36
C MET A 145 -7.02 -6.46 -11.79
N ALA A 146 -5.78 -6.90 -11.92
CA ALA A 146 -5.16 -7.22 -13.20
C ALA A 146 -5.89 -8.38 -13.89
N ARG A 147 -6.21 -9.45 -13.16
CA ARG A 147 -7.04 -10.56 -13.67
C ARG A 147 -8.38 -10.04 -14.20
N LYS A 148 -9.07 -9.21 -13.42
CA LYS A 148 -10.35 -8.63 -13.84
C LYS A 148 -10.21 -7.79 -15.12
N ALA A 149 -9.13 -7.02 -15.26
CA ALA A 149 -8.89 -6.16 -16.42
C ALA A 149 -8.53 -6.94 -17.70
N VAL A 150 -7.65 -7.95 -17.61
CA VAL A 150 -7.21 -8.72 -18.78
C VAL A 150 -8.17 -9.85 -19.15
N GLY A 151 -9.07 -10.24 -18.23
CA GLY A 151 -10.06 -11.29 -18.44
C GLY A 151 -9.45 -12.69 -18.52
N ALA A 152 -10.28 -13.68 -18.87
CA ALA A 152 -9.87 -15.08 -18.94
C ALA A 152 -8.94 -15.40 -20.13
N ALA A 153 -9.00 -14.59 -21.20
CA ALA A 153 -8.12 -14.72 -22.36
C ALA A 153 -6.74 -14.07 -22.16
N GLY A 154 -6.60 -13.22 -21.14
CA GLY A 154 -5.33 -12.60 -20.79
C GLY A 154 -4.51 -13.45 -19.82
N ARG A 155 -3.27 -13.03 -19.59
CA ARG A 155 -2.33 -13.77 -18.75
C ARG A 155 -1.82 -12.90 -17.61
N VAL A 156 -1.86 -13.40 -16.38
CA VAL A 156 -1.29 -12.73 -15.20
C VAL A 156 -0.21 -13.64 -14.62
N VAL A 157 1.03 -13.15 -14.58
CA VAL A 157 2.16 -13.84 -13.96
C VAL A 157 2.61 -13.08 -12.72
N GLY A 158 2.64 -13.73 -11.57
CA GLY A 158 3.10 -13.14 -10.32
C GLY A 158 4.55 -13.49 -10.01
N VAL A 159 5.36 -12.51 -9.57
CA VAL A 159 6.67 -12.78 -8.98
C VAL A 159 6.53 -12.76 -7.46
N CYS A 160 6.79 -13.89 -6.81
CA CYS A 160 6.83 -14.03 -5.35
C CYS A 160 7.77 -15.18 -4.96
N SER A 161 7.96 -15.47 -3.67
CA SER A 161 8.69 -16.68 -3.25
C SER A 161 7.81 -17.92 -3.46
N GLY A 162 8.39 -19.09 -3.69
CA GLY A 162 7.65 -20.34 -3.91
C GLY A 162 6.64 -20.66 -2.80
N ALA A 163 6.95 -20.32 -1.55
CA ALA A 163 6.05 -20.48 -0.40
C ALA A 163 4.72 -19.67 -0.50
N ASN A 164 4.61 -18.73 -1.44
CA ASN A 164 3.43 -17.90 -1.67
C ASN A 164 2.78 -18.18 -3.02
N ALA A 165 3.26 -19.15 -3.79
CA ALA A 165 2.82 -19.39 -5.15
C ALA A 165 1.33 -19.78 -5.21
N ASP A 166 0.88 -20.67 -4.32
CA ASP A 166 -0.52 -21.12 -4.29
C ASP A 166 -1.48 -20.00 -3.89
N THR A 167 -1.09 -19.15 -2.93
CA THR A 167 -1.85 -17.94 -2.58
C THR A 167 -2.01 -17.03 -3.80
N VAL A 168 -0.92 -16.76 -4.53
CA VAL A 168 -0.93 -15.87 -5.70
C VAL A 168 -1.75 -16.46 -6.86
N ARG A 169 -1.64 -17.78 -7.12
CA ARG A 169 -2.51 -18.47 -8.09
C ARG A 169 -3.97 -18.41 -7.70
N GLY A 170 -4.28 -18.66 -6.43
CA GLY A 170 -5.63 -18.57 -5.89
C GLY A 170 -6.25 -17.17 -5.99
N LEU A 171 -5.45 -16.12 -6.20
CA LEU A 171 -5.90 -14.73 -6.43
C LEU A 171 -6.16 -14.42 -7.91
N GLY A 172 -5.82 -15.33 -8.83
CA GLY A 172 -6.04 -15.17 -10.27
C GLY A 172 -4.78 -15.05 -11.12
N ALA A 173 -3.58 -15.29 -10.58
CA ALA A 173 -2.40 -15.49 -11.42
C ALA A 173 -2.46 -16.85 -12.13
N ASP A 174 -2.16 -16.90 -13.43
CA ASP A 174 -2.06 -18.18 -14.16
C ASP A 174 -0.76 -18.89 -13.81
N ASP A 175 0.31 -18.11 -13.60
CA ASP A 175 1.62 -18.63 -13.28
C ASP A 175 2.36 -17.77 -12.26
N VAL A 176 3.36 -18.36 -11.62
CA VAL A 176 4.19 -17.73 -10.61
C VAL A 176 5.65 -18.00 -10.90
N VAL A 177 6.44 -16.92 -10.90
CA VAL A 177 7.90 -16.98 -10.95
C VAL A 177 8.45 -16.86 -9.54
N ASP A 178 9.14 -17.92 -9.09
CA ASP A 178 9.84 -17.90 -7.82
C ASP A 178 11.17 -17.15 -7.94
N TYR A 179 11.19 -15.89 -7.48
CA TYR A 179 12.40 -15.08 -7.58
C TYR A 179 13.59 -15.66 -6.79
N THR A 180 13.36 -16.54 -5.81
CA THR A 180 14.42 -17.13 -5.00
C THR A 180 15.23 -18.20 -5.74
N LEU A 181 14.74 -18.66 -6.90
CA LEU A 181 15.40 -19.65 -7.74
C LEU A 181 16.27 -19.01 -8.84
N HIS A 182 16.32 -17.67 -8.91
CA HIS A 182 16.94 -16.95 -10.02
C HIS A 182 17.84 -15.83 -9.52
N ASP A 183 19.16 -16.01 -9.67
CA ASP A 183 20.14 -14.95 -9.39
C ASP A 183 19.94 -13.74 -10.32
N ASP A 184 19.58 -14.00 -11.58
CA ASP A 184 19.21 -12.99 -12.57
C ASP A 184 17.77 -13.19 -13.06
N LEU A 185 16.85 -12.64 -12.27
CA LEU A 185 15.42 -12.68 -12.59
C LEU A 185 15.09 -12.05 -13.95
N ALA A 186 15.77 -10.97 -14.36
CA ALA A 186 15.45 -10.29 -15.61
C ALA A 186 15.88 -11.10 -16.84
N ALA A 187 17.03 -11.78 -16.78
CA ALA A 187 17.43 -12.74 -17.82
C ALA A 187 16.44 -13.90 -17.91
N TYR A 188 16.11 -14.51 -16.77
CA TYR A 188 15.14 -15.61 -16.73
C TYR A 188 13.80 -15.22 -17.34
N LEU A 189 13.25 -14.06 -16.99
CA LEU A 189 12.00 -13.56 -17.57
C LEU A 189 12.10 -13.37 -19.08
N GLY A 190 13.25 -12.89 -19.57
CA GLY A 190 13.50 -12.73 -21.00
C GLY A 190 13.50 -14.05 -21.74
N ASP A 191 14.11 -15.09 -21.18
CA ASP A 191 14.19 -16.42 -21.79
C ASP A 191 12.86 -17.17 -21.68
N ALA A 192 12.27 -17.24 -20.47
CA ALA A 192 11.06 -17.99 -20.19
C ALA A 192 9.82 -17.43 -20.90
N PHE A 193 9.79 -16.12 -21.17
CA PHE A 193 8.67 -15.45 -21.82
C PHE A 193 9.03 -14.85 -23.19
N ALA A 194 10.13 -15.29 -23.82
CA ALA A 194 10.58 -14.78 -25.12
C ALA A 194 9.51 -14.85 -26.23
N SER A 195 8.73 -15.93 -26.27
CA SER A 195 7.67 -16.14 -27.25
C SER A 195 6.37 -15.38 -26.94
N ALA A 196 6.23 -14.90 -25.71
CA ALA A 196 5.04 -14.19 -25.22
C ALA A 196 5.47 -13.13 -24.19
N PRO A 197 6.18 -12.07 -24.61
CA PRO A 197 6.54 -10.98 -23.71
C PRO A 197 5.29 -10.32 -23.13
N PHE A 198 5.45 -9.69 -21.97
CA PHE A 198 4.36 -8.99 -21.29
C PHE A 198 4.03 -7.68 -22.00
N ASP A 199 2.76 -7.30 -21.97
CA ASP A 199 2.25 -6.01 -22.43
C ASP A 199 2.48 -4.90 -21.39
N ALA A 200 2.44 -5.27 -20.11
CA ALA A 200 2.62 -4.37 -18.99
C ALA A 200 3.33 -5.06 -17.82
N VAL A 201 4.02 -4.27 -17.01
CA VAL A 201 4.58 -4.69 -15.73
C VAL A 201 4.00 -3.81 -14.64
N VAL A 202 3.51 -4.42 -13.56
CA VAL A 202 3.10 -3.73 -12.35
C VAL A 202 4.01 -4.13 -11.21
N ASP A 203 4.88 -3.21 -10.79
CA ASP A 203 5.89 -3.40 -9.78
C ASP A 203 5.50 -2.79 -8.44
N THR A 204 5.15 -3.67 -7.49
CA THR A 204 4.75 -3.26 -6.15
C THR A 204 5.91 -3.21 -5.15
N LEU A 205 7.13 -3.43 -5.63
CA LEU A 205 8.37 -3.41 -4.86
C LEU A 205 9.21 -2.16 -5.13
N GLY A 206 9.24 -1.68 -6.37
CA GLY A 206 10.11 -0.59 -6.83
C GLY A 206 11.50 -1.07 -7.25
N PHE A 207 11.59 -2.21 -7.95
CA PHE A 207 12.85 -2.87 -8.26
C PHE A 207 13.50 -2.32 -9.53
N GLN A 208 14.32 -1.29 -9.37
CA GLN A 208 14.94 -0.56 -10.49
C GLN A 208 15.76 -1.44 -11.45
N ALA A 209 16.46 -2.45 -10.94
CA ALA A 209 17.27 -3.35 -11.78
C ALA A 209 16.41 -4.15 -12.76
N LEU A 210 15.19 -4.49 -12.34
CA LEU A 210 14.23 -5.18 -13.18
C LEU A 210 13.71 -4.23 -14.27
N TYR A 211 13.29 -3.01 -13.91
CA TYR A 211 12.91 -1.99 -14.90
C TYR A 211 14.00 -1.73 -15.96
N ALA A 212 15.25 -1.54 -15.54
CA ALA A 212 16.37 -1.26 -16.44
C ALA A 212 16.59 -2.34 -17.51
N ARG A 213 16.11 -3.56 -17.25
CA ARG A 213 16.22 -4.72 -18.14
C ARG A 213 14.86 -5.19 -18.68
N SER A 214 13.81 -4.40 -18.48
CA SER A 214 12.47 -4.69 -18.97
C SER A 214 12.37 -4.93 -20.48
N PRO A 215 13.23 -4.37 -21.37
CA PRO A 215 13.20 -4.73 -22.79
C PRO A 215 13.38 -6.21 -23.11
N LEU A 216 13.91 -7.02 -22.17
CA LEU A 216 14.07 -8.46 -22.35
C LEU A 216 12.72 -9.21 -22.33
N TYR A 217 11.73 -8.71 -21.58
CA TYR A 217 10.48 -9.44 -21.31
C TYR A 217 9.21 -8.58 -21.46
N LEU A 218 9.34 -7.27 -21.70
CA LEU A 218 8.24 -6.33 -21.93
C LEU A 218 8.23 -5.93 -23.41
N VAL A 219 7.07 -5.93 -24.07
CA VAL A 219 6.94 -5.52 -25.48
C VAL A 219 7.38 -4.08 -25.70
N PRO A 220 7.89 -3.71 -26.90
CA PRO A 220 8.09 -2.30 -27.26
C PRO A 220 6.81 -1.48 -27.05
N GLY A 221 6.92 -0.34 -26.36
CA GLY A 221 5.79 0.49 -26.00
C GLY A 221 4.99 0.03 -24.78
N GLY A 222 5.23 -1.19 -24.28
CA GLY A 222 4.67 -1.68 -23.03
C GLY A 222 5.15 -0.87 -21.83
N VAL A 223 4.27 -0.66 -20.85
CA VAL A 223 4.51 0.23 -19.71
C VAL A 223 4.96 -0.52 -18.47
N TYR A 224 5.93 0.07 -17.76
CA TYR A 224 6.38 -0.38 -16.46
C TYR A 224 5.83 0.56 -15.37
N CYS A 225 4.76 0.14 -14.71
CA CYS A 225 4.14 0.88 -13.62
C CYS A 225 4.75 0.43 -12.29
N SER A 226 5.14 1.36 -11.41
CA SER A 226 5.80 1.03 -10.16
C SER A 226 5.32 1.91 -9.00
N VAL A 227 5.29 1.37 -7.78
CA VAL A 227 5.06 2.16 -6.54
C VAL A 227 6.13 3.21 -6.25
N GLY A 228 7.24 3.19 -7.00
CA GLY A 228 8.36 4.12 -6.87
C GLY A 228 9.70 3.41 -7.09
N ILE A 229 10.75 3.95 -6.47
CA ILE A 229 12.07 3.31 -6.40
C ILE A 229 12.31 2.88 -4.96
N LYS A 230 12.63 1.60 -4.77
CA LYS A 230 12.95 1.06 -3.47
C LYS A 230 14.29 1.60 -2.99
N PRO A 231 14.35 2.39 -1.90
CA PRO A 231 15.63 2.82 -1.37
C PRO A 231 16.33 1.65 -0.63
N PRO A 232 17.68 1.60 -0.61
CA PRO A 232 18.42 0.62 0.18
C PRO A 232 18.07 0.67 1.68
N SER A 233 17.89 1.88 2.20
CA SER A 233 17.48 2.16 3.58
C SER A 233 16.39 3.24 3.62
N PHE A 234 15.70 3.37 4.76
CA PHE A 234 14.73 4.44 5.03
C PHE A 234 15.39 5.75 5.48
N GLY A 235 16.67 5.95 5.15
CA GLY A 235 17.42 7.19 5.44
C GLY A 235 17.21 8.27 4.38
N VAL A 236 17.36 9.53 4.77
CA VAL A 236 17.15 10.70 3.88
C VAL A 236 17.99 10.65 2.60
N PRO A 237 19.32 10.36 2.62
CA PRO A 237 20.12 10.35 1.40
C PRO A 237 19.66 9.29 0.40
N ASP A 238 19.34 8.09 0.88
CA ASP A 238 18.87 6.99 0.04
C ASP A 238 17.48 7.26 -0.53
N PHE A 239 16.59 7.88 0.26
CA PHE A 239 15.30 8.33 -0.21
C PHE A 239 15.42 9.41 -1.29
N LEU A 240 16.27 10.42 -1.10
CA LEU A 240 16.51 11.46 -2.11
C LEU A 240 17.04 10.86 -3.41
N ARG A 241 17.99 9.92 -3.35
CA ARG A 241 18.46 9.19 -4.53
C ARG A 241 17.34 8.42 -5.22
N ALA A 242 16.48 7.75 -4.45
CA ALA A 242 15.33 7.04 -4.99
C ALA A 242 14.36 8.00 -5.72
N VAL A 243 14.06 9.16 -5.14
CA VAL A 243 13.21 10.19 -5.77
C VAL A 243 13.84 10.74 -7.05
N VAL A 244 15.14 11.03 -7.03
CA VAL A 244 15.86 11.49 -8.24
C VAL A 244 15.79 10.43 -9.33
N GLN A 245 16.11 9.17 -9.01
CA GLN A 245 16.04 8.06 -9.97
C GLN A 245 14.62 7.87 -10.51
N MET A 246 13.60 8.04 -9.66
CA MET A 246 12.20 7.98 -10.03
C MET A 246 11.87 9.05 -11.09
N LYS A 247 12.25 10.31 -10.84
CA LYS A 247 12.00 11.40 -11.79
C LYS A 247 12.82 11.28 -13.07
N LEU A 248 14.03 10.74 -12.99
CA LEU A 248 14.78 10.37 -14.18
C LEU A 248 14.04 9.30 -15.00
N ASN A 249 13.50 8.25 -14.38
CA ASN A 249 12.72 7.25 -15.10
C ASN A 249 11.45 7.83 -15.76
N GLU A 250 10.76 8.77 -15.10
CA GLU A 250 9.54 9.41 -15.63
C GLU A 250 9.82 10.35 -16.81
N TRP A 251 10.88 11.16 -16.72
CA TRP A 251 11.09 12.30 -17.62
C TRP A 251 12.18 12.07 -18.66
N TRP A 252 13.12 11.14 -18.42
CA TRP A 252 14.18 10.86 -19.38
C TRP A 252 13.61 10.22 -20.65
N PRO A 253 14.08 10.61 -21.85
CA PRO A 253 13.64 9.98 -23.09
C PRO A 253 13.80 8.47 -23.05
N VAL A 254 12.73 7.74 -23.37
CA VAL A 254 12.76 6.26 -23.38
C VAL A 254 13.67 5.70 -24.47
N ALA A 255 14.07 6.49 -25.47
CA ALA A 255 14.85 6.01 -26.60
C ALA A 255 16.24 5.51 -26.18
N ARG A 256 16.59 4.28 -26.57
CA ARG A 256 17.86 3.63 -26.19
C ARG A 256 19.10 4.36 -26.70
N TRP A 257 19.01 5.01 -27.86
CA TRP A 257 20.11 5.81 -28.41
C TRP A 257 20.37 7.10 -27.62
N LEU A 258 19.41 7.54 -26.79
CA LEU A 258 19.56 8.63 -25.81
C LEU A 258 19.90 8.10 -24.40
N GLY A 259 20.31 6.84 -24.28
CA GLY A 259 20.59 6.19 -22.99
C GLY A 259 19.33 5.79 -22.19
N GLY A 260 18.14 5.87 -22.79
CA GLY A 260 16.90 5.39 -22.17
C GLY A 260 16.78 3.87 -22.14
N VAL A 261 15.87 3.35 -21.31
CA VAL A 261 15.65 1.91 -21.16
C VAL A 261 14.99 1.29 -22.40
N GLY A 262 14.19 2.06 -23.14
CA GLY A 262 13.39 1.57 -24.27
C GLY A 262 11.94 1.24 -23.90
N ARG A 263 11.53 1.47 -22.65
CA ARG A 263 10.17 1.22 -22.15
C ARG A 263 9.71 2.41 -21.29
N PRO A 264 8.46 2.89 -21.44
CA PRO A 264 7.92 3.91 -20.56
C PRO A 264 7.83 3.42 -19.12
N TRP A 265 8.10 4.32 -18.17
CA TRP A 265 7.97 4.10 -16.75
C TRP A 265 6.94 5.05 -16.16
N LYS A 266 6.10 4.56 -15.25
CA LYS A 266 5.14 5.37 -14.50
C LYS A 266 5.23 5.05 -13.02
N GLY A 267 5.34 6.10 -12.21
CA GLY A 267 5.31 6.01 -10.76
C GLY A 267 3.90 6.19 -10.24
N ALA A 268 3.49 5.38 -9.26
CA ALA A 268 2.27 5.62 -8.52
C ALA A 268 2.35 7.00 -7.85
N SER A 269 1.56 7.94 -8.36
CA SER A 269 1.45 9.27 -7.81
C SER A 269 0.13 9.37 -7.08
N MET A 270 0.09 9.02 -5.79
CA MET A 270 -1.07 9.27 -4.92
C MET A 270 -1.17 10.77 -4.55
N MET A 271 -1.20 11.63 -5.56
CA MET A 271 -1.53 13.04 -5.36
C MET A 271 -3.05 13.16 -5.31
N SER A 272 -3.59 12.96 -4.09
CA SER A 272 -4.99 13.21 -3.73
C SER A 272 -6.01 12.22 -4.30
N PRO A 273 -6.12 10.99 -3.74
CA PRO A 273 -7.22 10.09 -4.10
C PRO A 273 -8.57 10.75 -3.83
N THR A 274 -9.48 10.63 -4.79
CA THR A 274 -10.83 11.20 -4.73
C THR A 274 -11.74 10.36 -3.82
N ARG A 275 -12.91 10.90 -3.46
CA ARG A 275 -13.96 10.15 -2.75
C ARG A 275 -14.43 8.95 -3.59
N GLU A 276 -14.58 9.16 -4.90
CA GLU A 276 -14.99 8.12 -5.85
C GLU A 276 -14.00 6.96 -5.91
N ASP A 277 -12.69 7.25 -5.90
CA ASP A 277 -11.66 6.20 -5.86
C ASP A 277 -11.81 5.31 -4.63
N ARG A 278 -12.04 5.92 -3.45
CA ARG A 278 -12.23 5.19 -2.19
C ARG A 278 -13.50 4.35 -2.22
N GLU A 279 -14.61 4.94 -2.66
CA GLU A 279 -15.91 4.24 -2.77
C GLU A 279 -15.84 3.06 -3.74
N SER A 280 -15.07 3.19 -4.83
CA SER A 280 -14.85 2.10 -5.77
C SER A 280 -14.14 0.90 -5.11
N ILE A 281 -13.07 1.16 -4.33
CA ILE A 281 -12.37 0.11 -3.58
C ILE A 281 -13.30 -0.56 -2.56
N VAL A 282 -14.01 0.24 -1.74
CA VAL A 282 -14.97 -0.28 -0.75
C VAL A 282 -16.05 -1.11 -1.43
N GLY A 283 -16.59 -0.63 -2.56
CA GLY A 283 -17.59 -1.36 -3.32
C GLY A 283 -17.08 -2.70 -3.87
N MET A 284 -15.84 -2.76 -4.35
CA MET A 284 -15.23 -4.02 -4.82
C MET A 284 -15.04 -5.02 -3.68
N LEU A 285 -14.64 -4.56 -2.49
CA LEU A 285 -14.54 -5.39 -1.29
C LEU A 285 -15.93 -5.91 -0.86
N ALA A 286 -16.92 -5.03 -0.80
CA ALA A 286 -18.30 -5.37 -0.40
C ALA A 286 -18.95 -6.38 -1.34
N ARG A 287 -18.67 -6.31 -2.65
CA ARG A 287 -19.16 -7.28 -3.65
C ARG A 287 -18.34 -8.58 -3.71
N GLY A 288 -17.29 -8.71 -2.91
CA GLY A 288 -16.39 -9.88 -2.92
C GLY A 288 -15.53 -9.99 -4.18
N GLU A 289 -15.45 -8.93 -4.99
CA GLU A 289 -14.61 -8.87 -6.20
C GLU A 289 -13.12 -8.71 -5.84
N LEU A 290 -12.86 -8.12 -4.67
CA LEU A 290 -11.54 -7.96 -4.09
C LEU A 290 -11.57 -8.58 -2.69
N ARG A 291 -10.59 -9.42 -2.37
CA ARG A 291 -10.38 -9.92 -1.01
C ARG A 291 -9.08 -9.41 -0.43
N VAL A 292 -9.12 -9.10 0.88
CA VAL A 292 -7.92 -8.74 1.65
C VAL A 292 -7.19 -10.01 2.05
N VAL A 293 -5.96 -10.16 1.55
CA VAL A 293 -5.06 -11.23 2.00
C VAL A 293 -4.41 -10.78 3.30
N ARG A 294 -4.76 -11.46 4.40
CA ARG A 294 -4.18 -11.20 5.72
C ARG A 294 -2.88 -12.00 5.86
N ASP A 295 -1.84 -11.32 6.30
CA ASP A 295 -0.58 -11.97 6.66
C ASP A 295 -0.58 -12.40 8.14
N SER A 296 -0.91 -11.46 9.03
CA SER A 296 -0.92 -11.71 10.48
C SER A 296 -1.75 -10.65 11.20
N VAL A 297 -2.29 -11.05 12.35
CA VAL A 297 -2.98 -10.15 13.29
C VAL A 297 -2.20 -10.16 14.59
N TRP A 298 -1.78 -8.97 15.03
CA TRP A 298 -0.98 -8.77 16.24
C TRP A 298 -1.81 -8.10 17.32
N ALA A 299 -1.49 -8.40 18.58
CA ALA A 299 -2.08 -7.69 19.70
C ALA A 299 -1.62 -6.22 19.69
N PHE A 300 -2.46 -5.31 20.21
CA PHE A 300 -2.11 -3.89 20.33
C PHE A 300 -0.74 -3.66 20.99
N ALA A 301 -0.39 -4.46 22.00
CA ALA A 301 0.86 -4.32 22.74
C ALA A 301 2.11 -4.72 21.93
N ASP A 302 1.95 -5.45 20.83
CA ASP A 302 3.06 -5.96 19.99
C ASP A 302 3.14 -5.21 18.65
N ALA A 303 2.64 -3.96 18.58
CA ALA A 303 2.66 -3.18 17.35
C ALA A 303 4.09 -2.91 16.84
N ASP A 304 5.05 -2.76 17.74
CA ASP A 304 6.48 -2.65 17.42
C ASP A 304 7.02 -3.86 16.65
N LYS A 305 6.73 -5.08 17.12
CA LYS A 305 7.10 -6.34 16.46
C LYS A 305 6.35 -6.51 15.12
N ALA A 306 5.10 -6.06 15.06
CA ALA A 306 4.33 -6.04 13.82
C ALA A 306 5.01 -5.14 12.77
N TYR A 307 5.55 -3.98 13.16
CA TYR A 307 6.37 -3.13 12.29
C TYR A 307 7.70 -3.77 11.90
N GLU A 308 8.35 -4.53 12.78
CA GLU A 308 9.56 -5.29 12.44
C GLU A 308 9.27 -6.32 11.34
N LYS A 309 8.16 -7.06 11.45
CA LYS A 309 7.72 -7.99 10.39
C LYS A 309 7.49 -7.26 9.07
N LEU A 310 6.79 -6.13 9.12
CA LEU A 310 6.50 -5.32 7.93
C LEU A 310 7.78 -4.78 7.28
N GLY A 311 8.70 -4.22 8.07
CA GLY A 311 9.98 -3.70 7.62
C GLY A 311 10.94 -4.79 7.12
N GLY A 312 10.81 -6.00 7.67
CA GLY A 312 11.62 -7.18 7.35
C GLY A 312 11.36 -7.76 5.96
N ARG A 313 10.39 -7.27 5.19
CA ARG A 313 10.07 -7.72 3.81
C ARG A 313 9.59 -9.17 3.69
N HIS A 314 9.12 -9.77 4.78
CA HIS A 314 8.56 -11.14 4.82
C HIS A 314 7.04 -11.16 4.96
N ALA A 315 6.38 -10.00 4.97
CA ALA A 315 4.93 -9.90 5.04
C ALA A 315 4.27 -10.43 3.75
N ARG A 316 3.29 -11.33 3.91
CA ARG A 316 2.56 -12.04 2.85
C ARG A 316 1.12 -11.53 2.73
N GLY A 317 0.97 -10.23 2.51
CA GLY A 317 -0.32 -9.53 2.54
C GLY A 317 -0.33 -8.41 3.57
N LYS A 318 -1.49 -8.15 4.16
CA LYS A 318 -1.70 -7.08 5.14
C LYS A 318 -1.35 -7.54 6.56
N VAL A 319 -0.49 -6.79 7.23
CA VAL A 319 -0.20 -6.94 8.66
C VAL A 319 -1.18 -6.07 9.44
N LEU A 320 -1.88 -6.65 10.40
CA LEU A 320 -2.96 -6.01 11.14
C LEU A 320 -2.61 -5.96 12.62
N VAL A 321 -3.04 -4.89 13.29
CA VAL A 321 -2.98 -4.76 14.75
C VAL A 321 -4.40 -4.66 15.27
N ARG A 322 -4.79 -5.58 16.17
CA ARG A 322 -6.07 -5.55 16.87
C ARG A 322 -6.01 -4.52 17.99
N VAL A 323 -6.85 -3.49 17.88
CA VAL A 323 -6.93 -2.35 18.80
C VAL A 323 -8.02 -2.57 19.85
N ASP A 324 -9.18 -3.07 19.43
CA ASP A 324 -10.27 -3.46 20.34
C ASP A 324 -10.10 -4.92 20.78
N GLY A 325 -9.90 -5.13 22.07
CA GLY A 325 -9.79 -6.47 22.65
C GLY A 325 -11.12 -7.23 22.73
N GLY A 326 -12.24 -6.55 22.51
CA GLY A 326 -13.57 -7.16 22.45
C GLY A 326 -13.93 -7.75 21.09
N VAL A 327 -13.08 -7.57 20.07
CA VAL A 327 -13.31 -8.01 18.68
C VAL A 327 -12.46 -9.26 18.40
N GLY A 328 -13.09 -10.30 17.87
CA GLY A 328 -12.43 -11.55 17.48
C GLY A 328 -11.58 -11.38 16.21
N ASP A 329 -10.56 -12.22 16.01
CA ASP A 329 -9.70 -12.14 14.80
C ASP A 329 -10.48 -12.47 13.50
N ASP A 330 -11.59 -13.17 13.64
CA ASP A 330 -12.50 -13.56 12.55
C ASP A 330 -13.36 -12.39 12.04
N GLU A 331 -13.48 -11.32 12.83
CA GLU A 331 -14.27 -10.12 12.52
C GLU A 331 -13.48 -9.03 11.78
N CYS A 332 -12.21 -9.30 11.47
CA CYS A 332 -11.42 -8.46 10.57
C CYS A 332 -11.90 -8.60 9.12
#